data_AF-A0A3A0CF50-F1
#
_entry.id   AF-A0A3A0CF50-F1
#
_cell.length_a   1.000
_cell.length_b   1.000
_cell.length_c   1.000
_cell.angle_alpha   90.00
_cell.angle_beta   90.00
_cell.angle_gamma   90.00
#
_symmetry.space_group_name_H-M   'P 1'
#
loop_
_entity.id
_entity.type
_entity.pdbx_description
1 polymer ?
#
loop_
_entity_poly.entity_id
_entity_poly.type
_entity_poly.pdbx_seq_one_letter_code
_entity_poly.pdbx_strand_id
1 'polypeptide(L)'
;MKELRVAQSAYDEIRKAGGEIVAISNDSVESLKEGADQSGIQFVLLSDPKAVVIRIYHLEHKGLNVRDPEATGARPAVFFLNADHTVASVYQPEDIRYHLSAADIVARFKQTK
;
A
#
# COMPACT_ATOMS: atom_id res chain seq x y z
N MET A 1 -3.45 -7.76 -4.90
CA MET A 1 -4.93 -7.74 -5.13
C MET A 1 -5.73 -7.73 -3.83
N LYS A 2 -5.58 -8.71 -2.90
CA LYS A 2 -6.37 -8.76 -1.65
C LYS A 2 -6.27 -7.47 -0.82
N GLU A 3 -5.05 -6.97 -0.60
CA GLU A 3 -4.81 -5.75 0.19
C GLU A 3 -5.43 -4.50 -0.44
N LEU A 4 -5.30 -4.34 -1.76
CA LEU A 4 -5.93 -3.23 -2.48
C LEU A 4 -7.45 -3.22 -2.34
N ARG A 5 -8.10 -4.39 -2.35
CA ARG A 5 -9.55 -4.50 -2.13
C ARG A 5 -9.97 -4.16 -0.70
N VAL A 6 -9.15 -4.53 0.28
CA VAL A 6 -9.38 -4.14 1.68
C VAL A 6 -9.23 -2.63 1.84
N ALA A 7 -8.19 -2.03 1.26
CA ALA A 7 -8.01 -0.58 1.22
C ALA A 7 -9.18 0.13 0.51
N GLN A 8 -9.65 -0.42 -0.62
CA GLN A 8 -10.82 0.10 -1.34
C GLN A 8 -12.08 0.08 -0.47
N SER A 9 -12.23 -0.93 0.38
CA SER A 9 -13.37 -1.05 1.31
C SER A 9 -13.32 0.01 2.43
N ALA A 10 -12.13 0.52 2.77
CA ALA A 10 -11.95 1.64 3.71
C ALA A 10 -12.04 3.02 3.02
N TYR A 11 -11.88 3.06 1.69
CA TYR A 11 -11.59 4.28 0.95
C TYR A 11 -12.64 5.38 1.13
N ASP A 12 -13.92 5.05 1.02
CA ASP A 12 -15.01 6.03 1.16
C ASP A 12 -15.01 6.71 2.53
N GLU A 13 -14.73 5.96 3.61
CA GLU A 13 -14.67 6.53 4.96
C GLU A 13 -13.44 7.41 5.15
N ILE A 14 -12.28 7.01 4.61
CA ILE A 14 -11.06 7.81 4.62
C ILE A 14 -11.29 9.13 3.87
N ARG A 15 -11.88 9.07 2.67
CA ARG A 15 -12.21 10.25 1.85
C ARG A 15 -13.20 11.20 2.56
N LYS A 16 -14.25 10.66 3.17
CA LYS A 16 -15.22 11.45 3.97
C LYS A 16 -14.58 12.14 5.17
N ALA A 17 -13.53 11.54 5.75
CA ALA A 17 -12.76 12.11 6.84
C ALA A 17 -11.65 13.07 6.35
N GLY A 18 -11.62 13.43 5.07
CA GLY A 18 -10.65 14.37 4.50
C GLY A 18 -9.29 13.76 4.16
N GLY A 19 -9.16 12.43 4.21
CA GLY A 19 -7.94 11.71 3.87
C GLY A 19 -7.86 11.28 2.40
N GLU A 20 -6.78 10.57 2.10
CA GLU A 20 -6.51 9.94 0.81
C GLU A 20 -5.80 8.60 1.03
N ILE A 21 -5.99 7.65 0.12
CA ILE A 21 -5.21 6.40 0.08
C ILE A 21 -4.31 6.45 -1.15
N VAL A 22 -3.03 6.15 -0.95
CA VAL A 22 -2.07 6.00 -2.03
C VAL A 22 -1.34 4.68 -1.86
N ALA A 23 -1.39 3.83 -2.88
CA ALA A 23 -0.61 2.59 -2.89
C ALA A 23 0.57 2.72 -3.84
N ILE A 24 1.70 2.12 -3.46
CA ILE A 24 2.95 2.15 -4.23
C ILE A 24 3.40 0.71 -4.43
N SER A 25 3.72 0.33 -5.66
CA SER A 25 4.35 -0.96 -5.97
C SER A 25 5.40 -0.81 -7.07
N ASN A 26 6.21 -1.83 -7.29
CA ASN A 26 7.16 -1.90 -8.40
C ASN A 26 6.53 -2.38 -9.72
N ASP A 27 5.21 -2.55 -9.77
CA ASP A 27 4.49 -2.88 -11.00
C ASP A 27 4.53 -1.69 -11.97
N SER A 28 4.44 -1.96 -13.28
CA SER A 28 4.37 -0.90 -14.29
C SER A 28 3.04 -0.13 -14.20
N VAL A 29 3.01 1.07 -14.77
CA VAL A 29 1.79 1.88 -14.85
C VAL A 29 0.67 1.13 -15.57
N GLU A 30 1.02 0.40 -16.64
CA GLU A 30 0.07 -0.38 -17.44
C GLU A 30 -0.55 -1.51 -16.62
N SER A 31 0.27 -2.28 -15.90
CA SER A 31 -0.22 -3.36 -15.02
C SER A 31 -1.06 -2.84 -13.87
N LEU A 32 -0.67 -1.72 -13.25
CA LEU A 32 -1.47 -1.06 -12.20
C LEU A 32 -2.81 -0.59 -12.73
N LYS A 33 -2.84 0.04 -13.91
CA LYS A 33 -4.07 0.50 -14.54
C LYS A 33 -5.02 -0.65 -14.83
N GLU A 34 -4.53 -1.71 -15.46
CA GLU A 34 -5.34 -2.90 -15.77
C GLU A 34 -5.92 -3.52 -14.49
N GLY A 35 -5.08 -3.71 -13.47
CA GLY A 35 -5.51 -4.27 -12.18
C GLY A 35 -6.52 -3.40 -11.43
N ALA A 36 -6.37 -2.07 -11.52
CA ALA A 36 -7.30 -1.10 -10.94
C ALA A 36 -8.67 -1.16 -11.62
N ASP A 37 -8.69 -1.12 -12.96
CA ASP A 37 -9.90 -1.17 -13.78
C ASP A 37 -10.67 -2.49 -13.52
N GLN A 38 -9.96 -3.62 -13.42
CA GLN A 38 -10.56 -4.94 -13.14
C GLN A 38 -11.12 -5.07 -11.71
N SER A 39 -10.54 -4.36 -10.74
CA SER A 39 -10.92 -4.48 -9.32
C SER A 39 -11.76 -3.32 -8.80
N GLY A 40 -12.07 -2.33 -9.63
CA GLY A 40 -12.80 -1.13 -9.22
C GLY A 40 -12.04 -0.30 -8.19
N ILE A 41 -10.71 -0.26 -8.28
CA ILE A 41 -9.88 0.57 -7.38
C ILE A 41 -10.00 2.04 -7.81
N GLN A 42 -10.31 2.92 -6.86
CA GLN A 42 -10.60 4.34 -7.10
C GLN A 42 -9.57 5.29 -6.47
N PHE A 43 -8.69 4.78 -5.63
CA PHE A 43 -7.61 5.54 -5.01
C PHE A 43 -6.34 5.51 -5.88
N VAL A 44 -5.38 6.38 -5.57
CA VAL A 44 -4.17 6.55 -6.40
C VAL A 44 -3.23 5.35 -6.28
N LEU A 45 -2.76 4.86 -7.43
CA LEU A 45 -1.69 3.86 -7.53
C LEU A 45 -0.45 4.50 -8.16
N LEU A 46 0.70 4.39 -7.49
CA LEU A 46 1.98 4.88 -7.96
C LEU A 46 2.88 3.70 -8.36
N SER A 47 3.49 3.82 -9.55
CA SER A 47 4.48 2.89 -10.06
C SER A 47 5.88 3.33 -9.62
N ASP A 48 6.60 2.45 -8.94
CA ASP A 48 8.01 2.57 -8.54
C ASP A 48 8.83 1.42 -9.16
N PRO A 49 8.94 1.36 -10.50
CA PRO A 49 9.47 0.17 -11.20
C PRO A 49 10.95 -0.07 -10.94
N LYS A 50 11.67 0.94 -10.42
CA LYS A 50 13.08 0.86 -10.02
C LYS A 50 13.25 0.67 -8.51
N ALA A 51 12.14 0.48 -7.77
CA ALA A 51 12.10 0.33 -6.32
C ALA A 51 12.81 1.45 -5.55
N VAL A 52 12.84 2.68 -6.09
CA VAL A 52 13.58 3.80 -5.48
C VAL A 52 12.94 4.19 -4.15
N VAL A 53 11.62 4.38 -4.13
CA VAL A 53 10.87 4.71 -2.92
C VAL A 53 10.86 3.51 -1.98
N ILE A 54 10.60 2.32 -2.51
CA ILE A 54 10.57 1.07 -1.73
C ILE A 54 11.91 0.85 -0.97
N ARG A 55 13.05 1.16 -1.60
CA ARG A 55 14.37 1.09 -0.96
C ARG A 55 14.60 2.17 0.09
N ILE A 56 14.16 3.41 -0.17
CA ILE A 56 14.25 4.52 0.81
C ILE A 56 13.53 4.16 2.11
N TYR A 57 12.39 3.46 2.01
CA TYR A 57 11.62 3.00 3.17
C TYR A 57 12.06 1.64 3.72
N HIS A 58 13.16 1.07 3.23
CA HIS A 58 13.70 -0.22 3.65
C HIS A 58 12.70 -1.39 3.53
N LEU A 59 11.83 -1.35 2.52
CA LEU A 59 10.81 -2.38 2.26
C LEU A 59 11.19 -3.36 1.15
N GLU A 60 12.33 -3.16 0.48
CA GLU A 60 12.75 -4.07 -0.59
C GLU A 60 13.05 -5.48 -0.03
N HIS A 61 12.44 -6.49 -0.63
CA HIS A 61 12.75 -7.89 -0.40
C HIS A 61 13.18 -8.54 -1.71
N LYS A 62 14.26 -9.33 -1.65
CA LYS A 62 14.77 -10.10 -2.79
C LYS A 62 14.26 -11.54 -2.73
N GLY A 63 14.33 -12.25 -3.86
CA GLY A 63 13.97 -13.67 -3.90
C GLY A 63 12.48 -13.93 -3.75
N LEU A 64 11.63 -12.97 -4.13
CA LEU A 64 10.17 -13.17 -4.15
C LEU A 64 9.74 -14.23 -5.17
N ASN A 65 10.59 -14.54 -6.14
CA ASN A 65 10.36 -15.56 -7.13
C ASN A 65 11.46 -16.62 -7.06
N VAL A 66 11.10 -17.87 -6.77
CA VAL A 66 12.06 -18.99 -6.71
C VAL A 66 12.72 -19.24 -8.08
N ARG A 67 12.05 -18.86 -9.18
CA ARG A 67 12.57 -18.99 -10.55
C ARG A 67 13.40 -17.79 -11.00
N ASP A 68 13.31 -16.68 -10.28
CA ASP A 68 14.07 -15.46 -10.54
C ASP A 68 14.55 -14.87 -9.20
N PRO A 69 15.72 -15.30 -8.71
CA PRO A 69 16.27 -14.83 -7.44
C PRO A 69 16.51 -13.31 -7.39
N GLU A 70 16.65 -12.67 -8.56
CA GLU A 70 16.82 -11.21 -8.68
C GLU A 70 15.48 -10.47 -8.66
N ALA A 71 14.35 -11.19 -8.72
CA ALA A 71 13.03 -10.59 -8.55
C ALA A 71 12.94 -9.95 -7.16
N THR A 72 12.76 -8.63 -7.17
CA THR A 72 12.58 -7.81 -5.99
C THR A 72 11.14 -7.32 -5.90
N GLY A 73 10.72 -6.93 -4.70
CA GLY A 73 9.42 -6.30 -4.50
C GLY A 73 9.28 -5.74 -3.09
N ALA A 74 8.19 -5.02 -2.86
CA ALA A 74 7.92 -4.41 -1.58
C ALA A 74 7.39 -5.45 -0.59
N ARG A 75 7.95 -5.47 0.63
CA ARG A 75 7.27 -6.07 1.78
C ARG A 75 5.99 -5.27 2.05
N PRO A 76 4.86 -5.94 2.34
CA PRO A 76 3.64 -5.26 2.72
C PRO A 76 3.87 -4.32 3.90
N ALA A 77 3.45 -3.07 3.75
CA ALA A 77 3.45 -2.08 4.82
C ALA A 77 2.36 -1.04 4.55
N VAL A 78 1.81 -0.48 5.63
CA VAL A 78 0.84 0.62 5.59
C VAL A 78 1.35 1.73 6.50
N PHE A 79 1.55 2.92 5.93
CA PHE A 79 1.98 4.11 6.66
C PHE A 79 0.75 4.99 6.88
N PHE A 80 0.54 5.42 8.12
CA PHE A 80 -0.46 6.41 8.47
C PHE A 80 0.25 7.73 8.67
N LEU A 81 -0.15 8.75 7.92
CA LEU A 81 0.48 10.06 7.94
C LEU A 81 -0.41 11.07 8.68
N ASN A 82 0.23 11.99 9.39
CA ASN A 82 -0.43 13.22 9.88
C ASN A 82 -0.65 14.19 8.71
N ALA A 83 -1.44 15.23 8.93
CA ALA A 83 -1.73 16.26 7.94
C ALA A 83 -0.48 17.04 7.47
N ASP A 84 0.58 17.08 8.29
CA ASP A 84 1.89 17.65 7.95
C ASP A 84 2.83 16.68 7.20
N HIS A 85 2.29 15.54 6.76
CA HIS A 85 2.98 14.47 6.06
C HIS A 85 4.05 13.73 6.89
N THR A 86 4.09 13.93 8.22
CA THR A 86 4.92 13.10 9.10
C THR A 86 4.26 11.73 9.32
N VAL A 87 5.08 10.69 9.52
CA VAL A 87 4.58 9.34 9.81
C VAL A 87 4.05 9.30 11.24
N ALA A 88 2.74 9.11 11.39
CA ALA A 88 2.09 8.94 12.68
C ALA A 88 2.26 7.51 13.21
N SER A 89 2.10 6.51 12.32
CA SER A 89 2.36 5.11 12.64
C SER A 89 2.64 4.29 11.38
N VAL A 90 3.25 3.12 11.58
CA VAL A 90 3.51 2.13 10.52
C VAL A 90 2.94 0.80 10.95
N TYR A 91 2.25 0.13 10.04
CA TYR A 91 1.92 -1.29 10.15
C TYR A 91 2.76 -2.06 9.13
N GLN A 92 3.68 -2.89 9.62
CA GLN A 92 4.47 -3.78 8.80
C GLN A 92 4.43 -5.17 9.44
N PRO A 93 3.67 -6.13 8.88
CA PRO A 93 3.57 -7.45 9.46
C PRO A 93 4.88 -8.23 9.27
N GLU A 94 5.27 -8.99 10.29
CA GLU A 94 6.38 -9.94 10.17
C GLU A 94 6.00 -11.11 9.24
N ASP A 95 4.76 -11.58 9.35
CA ASP A 95 4.18 -12.60 8.49
C ASP A 95 3.18 -11.96 7.52
N ILE A 96 3.51 -12.06 6.23
CA ILE A 96 2.76 -11.46 5.12
C ILE A 96 1.31 -11.94 4.99
N ARG A 97 0.91 -12.97 5.73
CA ARG A 97 -0.49 -13.44 5.78
C ARG A 97 -1.38 -12.55 6.65
N TYR A 98 -0.78 -11.78 7.55
CA TYR A 98 -1.49 -10.80 8.36
C TYR A 98 -1.61 -9.48 7.60
N HIS A 99 -2.83 -8.99 7.51
CA HIS A 99 -3.13 -7.71 6.90
C HIS A 99 -4.10 -6.97 7.82
N LEU A 100 -4.08 -5.64 7.78
CA LEU A 100 -5.12 -4.84 8.41
C LEU A 100 -6.47 -5.15 7.77
N SER A 101 -7.53 -5.18 8.57
CA SER A 101 -8.89 -5.09 8.05
C SER A 101 -9.22 -3.65 7.62
N ALA A 102 -10.29 -3.48 6.83
CA ALA A 102 -10.76 -2.13 6.47
C ALA A 102 -11.10 -1.30 7.71
N ALA A 103 -11.72 -1.92 8.72
CA ALA A 103 -12.04 -1.28 9.99
C ALA A 103 -10.77 -0.83 10.74
N ASP A 104 -9.71 -1.64 10.74
CA ASP A 104 -8.44 -1.26 11.37
C ASP A 104 -7.77 -0.08 10.65
N ILE A 105 -7.82 -0.06 9.31
CA ILE A 105 -7.32 1.06 8.51
C ILE A 105 -8.03 2.35 8.91
N VAL A 106 -9.36 2.35 8.94
CA VAL A 106 -10.14 3.54 9.30
C VAL A 106 -9.90 3.95 10.76
N ALA A 107 -9.87 2.99 11.68
CA ALA A 107 -9.65 3.27 13.10
C ALA A 107 -8.28 3.91 13.35
N ARG A 108 -7.23 3.45 12.66
CA ARG A 108 -5.88 4.02 12.75
C ARG A 108 -5.78 5.37 12.05
N PHE A 109 -6.41 5.54 10.90
CA PHE A 109 -6.46 6.84 10.21
C PHE A 109 -7.10 7.91 11.09
N LYS A 110 -8.21 7.61 11.77
CA LYS A 110 -8.88 8.56 12.67
C LYS A 110 -8.04 8.98 13.89
N GLN A 111 -6.89 8.34 14.13
CA GLN A 111 -5.95 8.69 15.20
C GLN A 111 -4.81 9.60 14.72
N THR A 112 -4.70 9.87 13.41
CA THR A 112 -3.71 10.82 12.88
C THR A 112 -4.10 12.25 13.24
N LYS A 113 -3.10 13.13 13.33
CA LYS A 113 -3.25 14.53 13.72
C LYS A 113 -3.24 15.47 12.52
#